data_AF-A0A8J4IRL9-F1
#
_entry.id   AF-A0A8J4IRL9-F1
#
_cell.length_a   1.000
_cell.length_b   1.000
_cell.length_c   1.000
_cell.angle_alpha   90.00
_cell.angle_beta   90.00
_cell.angle_gamma   90.00
#
_symmetry.space_group_name_H-M   'P 1'
#
loop_
_entity.id
_entity.type
_entity.pdbx_description
1 polymer ?
#
loop_
_entity_poly.entity_id
_entity_poly.type
_entity_poly.pdbx_seq_one_letter_code
_entity_poly.pdbx_strand_id
1 'polypeptide(L)' 'PCYHPNVDTQGNICLDILKDKWSALYDVRTILLSIQSLLAEPNIESPLNTHAAELWKNQVAYKKYVRETYAKQAKSQET' A
#
# COMPACT_ATOMS: atom_id res chain seq x y z
N PRO A 1 6.29 -7.17 -4.75
CA PRO A 1 4.90 -7.17 -4.23
C PRO A 1 4.76 -6.20 -3.04
N CYS A 2 3.57 -5.64 -2.78
CA CYS A 2 3.35 -4.62 -1.75
C CYS A 2 2.38 -5.15 -0.67
N TYR A 3 2.80 -5.13 0.60
CA TYR A 3 1.93 -5.44 1.73
C TYR A 3 1.45 -4.13 2.34
N HIS A 4 0.19 -3.77 2.10
CA HIS A 4 -0.38 -2.49 2.52
C HIS A 4 -1.90 -2.57 2.65
N PRO A 5 -2.55 -1.88 3.62
CA PRO A 5 -4.00 -1.89 3.79
C PRO A 5 -4.78 -1.54 2.52
N ASN A 6 -4.29 -0.60 1.71
CA ASN A 6 -4.96 -0.12 0.50
C ASN A 6 -4.36 -0.68 -0.81
N VAL A 7 -3.65 -1.81 -0.77
CA VAL A 7 -3.12 -2.49 -1.97
C VAL A 7 -3.53 -3.96 -1.96
N ASP A 8 -4.08 -4.46 -3.07
CA ASP A 8 -4.47 -5.86 -3.22
C ASP A 8 -3.30 -6.76 -3.68
N THR A 9 -3.56 -8.07 -3.84
CA THR A 9 -2.53 -9.04 -4.27
C THR A 9 -2.04 -8.84 -5.70
N GLN A 10 -2.82 -8.14 -6.54
CA GLN A 10 -2.47 -7.83 -7.93
C GLN A 10 -1.73 -6.49 -8.05
N GLY A 11 -1.65 -5.71 -6.97
CA GLY A 11 -1.00 -4.41 -6.95
C GLY A 11 -1.95 -3.24 -7.27
N ASN A 12 -3.27 -3.47 -7.33
CA ASN A 12 -4.22 -2.38 -7.48
C ASN A 12 -4.24 -1.54 -6.20
N ILE A 13 -4.31 -0.23 -6.35
CA ILE A 13 -4.27 0.74 -5.25
C ILE A 13 -5.66 1.36 -5.06
N CYS A 14 -6.18 1.29 -3.84
CA CYS A 14 -7.38 2.03 -3.46
C CYS A 14 -7.00 3.46 -3.04
N LEU A 15 -7.00 4.38 -4.01
CA LEU A 15 -6.75 5.81 -3.80
C LEU A 15 -7.78 6.60 -4.63
N ASP A 16 -8.50 7.52 -4.00
CA ASP A 16 -9.63 8.26 -4.59
C ASP A 16 -9.23 9.10 -5.81
N ILE A 17 -8.06 9.75 -5.77
CA ILE A 17 -7.54 10.52 -6.90
C ILE A 17 -7.20 9.66 -8.13
N LEU A 18 -7.08 8.34 -7.98
CA LEU A 18 -6.90 7.41 -9.11
C LEU A 18 -8.23 6.89 -9.68
N LYS A 19 -9.37 7.30 -9.09
CA LYS A 19 -10.70 6.82 -9.45
C LYS A 19 -11.65 8.00 -9.65
N ASP A 20 -12.49 8.29 -8.65
CA ASP A 20 -13.61 9.22 -8.74
C ASP A 20 -13.20 10.68 -8.50
N LYS A 21 -12.07 10.92 -7.84
CA LYS A 21 -11.51 12.26 -7.64
C LYS A 21 -10.38 12.60 -8.61
N TRP A 22 -10.24 11.85 -9.71
CA TRP A 22 -9.28 12.18 -10.75
C TRP A 22 -9.53 13.58 -11.31
N SER A 23 -8.45 14.36 -11.48
CA SER A 23 -8.46 15.67 -12.11
C SER A 23 -7.37 15.75 -13.17
N ALA A 24 -7.68 16.36 -14.32
CA ALA A 24 -6.70 16.62 -15.38
C ALA A 24 -5.57 17.58 -14.96
N LEU A 25 -5.69 18.21 -13.79
CA LEU A 25 -4.64 19.03 -13.18
C LEU A 25 -3.55 18.19 -12.49
N TYR A 26 -3.81 16.92 -12.20
CA TYR A 26 -2.81 16.06 -11.56
C TYR A 26 -1.75 15.62 -12.55
N ASP A 27 -0.50 15.87 -12.16
CA ASP A 27 0.67 15.35 -12.85
C ASP A 27 1.18 14.07 -12.17
N VAL A 28 2.11 13.39 -12.85
CA VAL A 28 2.76 12.17 -12.34
C VAL A 28 3.39 12.42 -10.96
N ARG A 29 3.97 13.59 -10.74
CA ARG A 29 4.59 13.95 -9.46
C ARG A 29 3.57 13.95 -8.33
N THR A 30 2.41 14.57 -8.54
CA THR A 30 1.33 14.64 -7.56
C THR A 30 0.83 13.24 -7.21
N ILE A 31 0.61 12.39 -8.22
CA ILE A 31 0.18 11.00 -8.02
C ILE A 31 1.19 10.22 -7.16
N LEU A 32 2.48 10.30 -7.49
CA LEU A 32 3.52 9.57 -6.77
C LEU A 32 3.65 10.06 -5.31
N LEU A 33 3.52 11.36 -5.06
CA LEU A 33 3.52 11.91 -3.71
C LEU A 33 2.29 11.43 -2.93
N SER A 34 1.10 11.41 -3.53
CA SER A 34 -0.09 10.87 -2.88
C SER A 34 0.03 9.39 -2.55
N ILE A 35 0.64 8.57 -3.42
CA ILE A 35 0.92 7.16 -3.12
C ILE A 35 1.94 7.05 -1.96
N GLN A 36 2.98 7.87 -1.95
CA GLN A 36 3.95 7.90 -0.85
C GLN A 36 3.28 8.27 0.48
N SER A 37 2.41 9.28 0.49
CA SER A 37 1.62 9.65 1.66
C SER A 37 0.70 8.51 2.10
N LEU A 38 0.02 7.84 1.16
CA LEU A 38 -0.83 6.69 1.46
C LEU A 38 -0.08 5.54 2.14
N LEU A 39 1.19 5.30 1.75
CA LEU A 39 2.03 4.27 2.39
C LEU A 39 2.37 4.61 3.85
N ALA A 40 2.44 5.90 4.19
CA ALA A 40 2.68 6.36 5.56
C ALA A 40 1.38 6.42 6.37
N GLU A 41 0.27 6.75 5.72
CA GLU A 41 -1.03 7.01 6.32
C GLU A 41 -2.14 6.26 5.54
N PRO A 42 -2.32 4.96 5.81
CA PRO A 42 -3.33 4.16 5.11
C PRO A 42 -4.75 4.55 5.54
N ASN A 43 -5.69 4.38 4.61
CA ASN A 43 -7.11 4.41 4.94
C ASN A 43 -7.56 3.03 5.44
N ILE A 44 -7.72 2.89 6.76
CA ILE A 44 -8.15 1.64 7.42
C ILE A 44 -9.67 1.39 7.36
N GLU A 45 -10.48 2.37 6.95
CA GLU A 45 -11.94 2.24 6.85
C GLU A 45 -12.36 1.51 5.57
N SER A 46 -11.54 1.58 4.52
CA SER A 46 -11.76 0.93 3.23
C SER A 46 -10.54 0.09 2.78
N PRO A 47 -10.20 -0.99 3.51
CA PRO A 47 -9.01 -1.78 3.23
C PRO A 47 -9.24 -2.77 2.07
N LEU A 48 -8.28 -2.85 1.15
CA LEU A 48 -8.15 -3.95 0.20
C LEU A 48 -7.48 -5.18 0.83
N ASN A 49 -6.65 -4.95 1.86
CA ASN A 49 -5.99 -5.98 2.63
C ASN A 49 -6.36 -5.82 4.11
N THR A 50 -7.37 -6.57 4.55
CA THR A 50 -7.89 -6.54 5.91
C THR A 50 -6.83 -6.95 6.94
N HIS A 51 -5.99 -7.95 6.62
CA HIS A 51 -4.92 -8.38 7.51
C HIS A 51 -3.88 -7.28 7.75
N ALA A 52 -3.49 -6.56 6.68
CA ALA A 52 -2.60 -5.41 6.80
C ALA A 52 -3.24 -4.29 7.63
N ALA A 53 -4.53 -4.02 7.43
CA ALA A 53 -5.26 -2.99 8.17
C ALA A 53 -5.38 -3.30 9.67
N GLU A 54 -5.65 -4.56 10.03
CA GLU A 54 -5.70 -5.01 11.42
C GLU A 54 -4.31 -4.91 12.09
N LEU A 55 -3.27 -5.37 11.38
CA LEU A 55 -1.90 -5.38 11.88
C LEU A 55 -1.32 -3.96 12.01
N TRP A 56 -1.80 -3.00 11.22
CA TRP A 56 -1.37 -1.59 11.25
C TRP A 56 -1.49 -0.95 12.64
N LYS A 57 -2.44 -1.42 13.48
CA LYS A 57 -2.60 -0.96 14.87
C LYS A 57 -1.36 -1.25 15.74
N ASN A 58 -0.53 -2.23 15.36
CA ASN A 58 0.73 -2.56 16.02
C ASN A 58 1.90 -2.33 15.04
N GLN A 59 2.44 -1.11 15.05
CA GLN A 59 3.51 -0.69 14.14
C GLN A 59 4.79 -1.53 14.24
N VAL A 60 5.11 -2.06 15.43
CA VAL A 60 6.28 -2.94 15.62
C VAL A 60 6.08 -4.27 14.89
N ALA A 61 4.93 -4.89 15.09
CA ALA A 61 4.59 -6.16 14.44
C ALA A 61 4.41 -5.97 12.92
N TYR A 62 3.76 -4.89 12.49
CA TYR A 62 3.58 -4.54 11.09
C TYR A 62 4.92 -4.41 10.36
N LYS A 63 5.84 -3.59 10.91
CA LYS A 63 7.16 -3.37 10.32
C LYS A 63 8.00 -4.65 10.25
N LYS A 64 7.91 -5.51 11.26
CA LYS A 64 8.55 -6.83 11.26
C LYS A 64 8.01 -7.70 10.12
N TYR A 65 6.68 -7.82 10.03
CA TYR A 65 6.00 -8.65 9.02
C TYR A 65 6.31 -8.19 7.59
N VAL A 66 6.25 -6.88 7.32
CA VAL A 66 6.58 -6.30 6.02
C VAL A 66 8.00 -6.66 5.59
N ARG A 67 8.98 -6.50 6.48
CA ARG A 67 10.39 -6.79 6.18
C ARG A 67 10.62 -8.27 5.89
N GLU A 68 10.06 -9.15 6.70
CA GLU A 68 10.18 -10.61 6.52
C GLU A 68 9.55 -11.07 5.20
N THR A 69 8.35 -10.58 4.91
CA THR A 69 7.60 -10.98 3.71
C THR A 69 8.24 -10.42 2.44
N TYR A 70 8.68 -9.16 2.46
CA TYR A 70 9.41 -8.55 1.36
C TYR A 70 10.70 -9.31 1.05
N ALA A 71 11.48 -9.67 2.07
CA ALA A 71 12.72 -10.43 1.88
C ALA A 71 12.48 -11.84 1.31
N LYS A 72 11.41 -12.53 1.73
CA LYS A 72 11.03 -13.84 1.17
C LYS A 72 10.64 -13.74 -0.31
N GLN A 73 9.88 -12.70 -0.66
CA GLN A 73 9.41 -12.49 -2.03
C GLN A 73 10.53 -12.06 -2.98
N ALA A 74 11.43 -11.18 -2.53
CA ALA A 74 12.59 -10.77 -3.32
C ALA A 74 13.44 -11.98 -3.72
N LYS A 75 13.72 -12.89 -2.78
CA LYS A 75 14.44 -14.15 -3.04
C LYS A 75 13.74 -15.09 -4.02
N SER A 76 12.39 -15.08 -4.04
CA SER A 76 11.61 -15.96 -4.91
C SER A 76 11.53 -15.46 -6.36
N GLN A 77 11.90 -14.20 -6.62
CA GLN A 77 11.92 -13.60 -7.95
C GLN A 77 13.28 -13.76 -8.66
N GLU A 78 14.31 -14.20 -7.94
CA GLU A 78 15.67 -14.40 -8.46
C GLU A 78 15.95 -15.84 -8.93
N THR A 79 15.00 -16.76 -8.71
CA THR A 79 15.03 -18.18 -9.11
C THR A 79 13.97 -18.47 -10.15
#